data_AF-A0A3D5MQ61-F1
#
_entry.id   AF-A0A3D5MQ61-F1
#
_cell.length_a   1.000
_cell.length_b   1.000
_cell.length_c   1.000
_cell.angle_alpha   90.00
_cell.angle_beta   90.00
_cell.angle_gamma   90.00
#
_symmetry.space_group_name_H-M   'P 1'
#
loop_
_entity.id
_entity.type
_entity.pdbx_description
1 polymer ?
#
loop_
_entity_poly.entity_id
_entity_poly.type
_entity_poly.pdbx_seq_one_letter_code
_entity_poly.pdbx_strand_id
1 'polypeptide(L)'
;MVDAETVESRRKWLGPQGKLRSRNPGLVLLAYFSAADVIPGNTAPVNGDFIAALDESWFVRDTAGDLYKLFWLGDRWTLMLNPATPVASFMPEYLAERVLAAGLVDGIFYDWVSDTVAWLNHRFDNPNQPIDLDGDGRAESDDELDALWVAGMTELLRNSRAAFPPGALVVGNGGWVFDDRYGGVLNGRMVEGFLEGEEYGCDWFVVMRGHYLMDRASVEPKVSLVMANGAEDDFKHMRFALASVLMFDGYFCYTNSNAGPAPYLSTWWYDEYAVDIDSGRAAKSLEARGYLGRPVSEAYNVDDPTESLGRLLAEGDRRASREVWRRDFENGIVLVNPSGATVTVELGGQYRKIAGQSDPAFNNGELLTAITLEPRSGVVLLKAPGGP
;
A
#
# COMPACT_ATOMS: atom_id res chain seq x y z
N MET A 1 7.60 -5.90 -4.72
CA MET A 1 6.85 -7.19 -4.72
C MET A 1 7.17 -7.92 -6.02
N VAL A 2 7.17 -9.24 -6.01
CA VAL A 2 7.30 -10.08 -7.22
C VAL A 2 6.20 -11.13 -7.19
N ASP A 3 5.66 -11.53 -8.34
CA ASP A 3 4.71 -12.65 -8.40
C ASP A 3 5.33 -13.91 -7.77
N ALA A 4 4.57 -14.71 -7.01
CA ALA A 4 5.06 -15.94 -6.39
C ALA A 4 5.73 -16.90 -7.40
N GLU A 5 5.27 -16.95 -8.65
CA GLU A 5 5.89 -17.76 -9.72
C GLU A 5 7.33 -17.33 -10.05
N THR A 6 7.71 -16.11 -9.67
CA THR A 6 9.08 -15.59 -9.86
C THR A 6 10.08 -16.40 -9.04
N VAL A 7 9.67 -17.02 -7.92
CA VAL A 7 10.53 -17.88 -7.11
C VAL A 7 10.94 -19.15 -7.85
N GLU A 8 10.19 -19.57 -8.86
CA GLU A 8 10.56 -20.68 -9.73
C GLU A 8 11.23 -20.20 -11.01
N SER A 9 10.60 -19.26 -11.70
CA SER A 9 11.01 -18.87 -13.06
C SER A 9 12.26 -17.98 -13.10
N ARG A 10 12.62 -17.30 -12.00
CA ARG A 10 13.65 -16.25 -11.97
C ARG A 10 14.59 -16.32 -10.77
N ARG A 11 14.80 -17.50 -10.18
CA ARG A 11 15.67 -17.76 -8.99
C ARG A 11 16.96 -16.93 -8.92
N LYS A 12 17.72 -16.81 -10.02
CA LYS A 12 18.99 -16.05 -10.07
C LYS A 12 18.88 -14.55 -9.73
N TRP A 13 17.68 -13.99 -9.75
CA TRP A 13 17.42 -12.60 -9.39
C TRP A 13 17.13 -12.41 -7.91
N LEU A 14 16.68 -13.47 -7.24
CA LEU A 14 16.15 -13.46 -5.89
C LEU A 14 17.13 -14.06 -4.87
N GLY A 15 16.79 -13.94 -3.60
CA GLY A 15 17.56 -14.46 -2.48
C GLY A 15 18.82 -13.64 -2.14
N PRO A 16 19.54 -14.03 -1.07
CA PRO A 16 20.68 -13.27 -0.53
C PRO A 16 21.81 -12.99 -1.54
N GLN A 17 22.03 -13.90 -2.49
CA GLN A 17 23.05 -13.76 -3.55
C GLN A 17 22.44 -13.42 -4.92
N GLY A 18 21.14 -13.10 -4.96
CA GLY A 18 20.44 -12.75 -6.20
C GLY A 18 20.89 -11.41 -6.76
N LYS A 19 20.69 -11.24 -8.07
CA LYS A 19 21.03 -9.99 -8.78
C LYS A 19 20.36 -8.73 -8.22
N LEU A 20 19.19 -8.85 -7.59
CA LEU A 20 18.53 -7.70 -6.97
C LEU A 20 19.28 -7.25 -5.71
N ARG A 21 19.59 -8.17 -4.79
CA ARG A 21 20.32 -7.86 -3.56
C ARG A 21 21.80 -7.58 -3.79
N SER A 22 22.38 -8.05 -4.89
CA SER A 22 23.73 -7.62 -5.28
C SER A 22 23.79 -6.13 -5.66
N ARG A 23 22.65 -5.53 -6.05
CA ARG A 23 22.55 -4.09 -6.35
C ARG A 23 22.09 -3.30 -5.13
N ASN A 24 21.11 -3.81 -4.39
CA ASN A 24 20.61 -3.19 -3.16
C ASN A 24 20.56 -4.24 -2.04
N PRO A 25 21.63 -4.38 -1.23
CA PRO A 25 21.70 -5.41 -0.18
C PRO A 25 20.60 -5.31 0.87
N GLY A 26 20.06 -4.09 1.11
CA GLY A 26 18.96 -3.85 2.04
C GLY A 26 17.56 -4.00 1.43
N LEU A 27 17.44 -4.59 0.23
CA LEU A 27 16.15 -4.79 -0.42
C LEU A 27 15.32 -5.89 0.26
N VAL A 28 14.13 -5.51 0.71
CA VAL A 28 13.06 -6.43 1.13
C VAL A 28 12.31 -6.91 -0.11
N LEU A 29 12.13 -8.23 -0.23
CA LEU A 29 11.42 -8.89 -1.33
C LEU A 29 10.22 -9.65 -0.78
N LEU A 30 9.03 -9.34 -1.28
CA LEU A 30 7.80 -10.06 -0.95
C LEU A 30 7.27 -10.77 -2.19
N ALA A 31 6.84 -12.02 -2.03
CA ALA A 31 6.13 -12.76 -3.07
C ALA A 31 4.63 -12.45 -3.00
N TYR A 32 4.06 -11.98 -4.11
CA TYR A 32 2.64 -11.72 -4.27
C TYR A 32 1.86 -13.03 -4.44
N PHE A 33 0.74 -13.17 -3.74
CA PHE A 33 -0.22 -14.26 -3.89
C PHE A 33 -1.63 -13.75 -3.56
N SER A 34 -2.67 -14.15 -4.31
CA SER A 34 -4.04 -13.74 -3.96
C SER A 34 -4.55 -14.54 -2.75
N ALA A 35 -5.10 -13.85 -1.74
CA ALA A 35 -5.74 -14.53 -0.61
C ALA A 35 -7.23 -14.84 -0.85
N ALA A 36 -7.86 -14.19 -1.83
CA ALA A 36 -9.32 -14.25 -2.01
C ALA A 36 -9.77 -14.98 -3.26
N ASP A 37 -8.92 -15.21 -4.26
CA ASP A 37 -9.35 -15.87 -5.48
C ASP A 37 -8.25 -16.65 -6.20
N VAL A 38 -8.70 -17.50 -7.12
CA VAL A 38 -7.83 -18.22 -8.04
C VAL A 38 -8.30 -18.03 -9.47
N ILE A 39 -7.36 -18.14 -10.40
CA ILE A 39 -7.63 -18.11 -11.84
C ILE A 39 -7.87 -19.55 -12.33
N PRO A 40 -9.09 -19.94 -12.72
CA PRO A 40 -9.36 -21.30 -13.18
C PRO A 40 -8.50 -21.70 -14.37
N GLY A 41 -7.89 -22.88 -14.27
CA GLY A 41 -7.00 -23.42 -15.30
C GLY A 41 -5.62 -22.77 -15.36
N ASN A 42 -5.23 -21.97 -14.36
CA ASN A 42 -3.84 -21.54 -14.24
C ASN A 42 -2.93 -22.76 -14.02
N THR A 43 -1.92 -22.91 -14.87
CA THR A 43 -0.98 -24.04 -14.88
C THR A 43 0.44 -23.63 -14.50
N ALA A 44 0.64 -22.38 -14.05
CA ALA A 44 1.92 -21.94 -13.54
C ALA A 44 2.28 -22.77 -12.28
N PRO A 45 3.56 -23.13 -12.06
CA PRO A 45 3.91 -24.14 -11.06
C PRO A 45 3.38 -23.86 -9.64
N VAL A 46 3.46 -22.64 -9.13
CA VAL A 46 3.01 -22.34 -7.76
C VAL A 46 1.48 -22.29 -7.69
N ASN A 47 0.82 -21.59 -8.60
CA ASN A 47 -0.64 -21.44 -8.60
C ASN A 47 -1.36 -22.71 -9.03
N GLY A 48 -0.85 -23.42 -10.03
CA GLY A 48 -1.43 -24.65 -10.57
C GLY A 48 -1.41 -25.79 -9.56
N ASP A 49 -0.28 -25.99 -8.88
CA ASP A 49 -0.16 -26.98 -7.80
C ASP A 49 -1.09 -26.64 -6.63
N PHE A 50 -1.22 -25.35 -6.28
CA PHE A 50 -2.14 -24.87 -5.24
C PHE A 50 -3.59 -25.19 -5.62
N ILE A 51 -4.03 -24.77 -6.82
CA ILE A 51 -5.40 -24.97 -7.32
C ILE A 51 -5.76 -26.45 -7.39
N ALA A 52 -4.83 -27.30 -7.83
CA ALA A 52 -5.05 -28.75 -7.94
C ALA A 52 -5.29 -29.44 -6.58
N ALA A 53 -4.87 -28.81 -5.48
CA ALA A 53 -5.02 -29.31 -4.13
C ALA A 53 -6.23 -28.72 -3.38
N LEU A 54 -6.96 -27.76 -3.97
CA LEU A 54 -8.15 -27.17 -3.35
C LEU A 54 -9.34 -28.12 -3.40
N ASP A 55 -10.11 -28.13 -2.32
CA ASP A 55 -11.44 -28.75 -2.28
C ASP A 55 -12.50 -27.75 -2.75
N GLU A 56 -13.50 -28.21 -3.50
CA GLU A 56 -14.59 -27.35 -4.00
C GLU A 56 -15.40 -26.71 -2.86
N SER A 57 -15.44 -27.34 -1.68
CA SER A 57 -16.09 -26.79 -0.48
C SER A 57 -15.38 -25.57 0.11
N TRP A 58 -14.16 -25.25 -0.36
CA TRP A 58 -13.40 -24.10 0.13
C TRP A 58 -13.65 -22.81 -0.64
N PHE A 59 -14.54 -22.85 -1.64
CA PHE A 59 -14.93 -21.69 -2.43
C PHE A 59 -16.19 -21.06 -1.85
N VAL A 60 -16.32 -19.74 -2.03
CA VAL A 60 -17.56 -19.02 -1.72
C VAL A 60 -18.65 -19.48 -2.69
N ARG A 61 -19.86 -19.66 -2.18
CA ARG A 61 -21.06 -19.89 -2.99
C ARG A 61 -21.98 -18.69 -2.92
N ASP A 62 -22.80 -18.55 -3.95
CA ASP A 62 -23.96 -17.69 -3.88
C ASP A 62 -25.20 -18.48 -3.42
N THR A 63 -26.30 -17.76 -3.16
CA THR A 63 -27.58 -18.37 -2.74
C THR A 63 -28.23 -19.30 -3.76
N ALA A 64 -27.73 -19.39 -5.00
CA ALA A 64 -28.14 -20.43 -5.95
C ALA A 64 -27.31 -21.72 -5.83
N GLY A 65 -26.26 -21.70 -5.01
CA GLY A 65 -25.29 -22.77 -4.83
C GLY A 65 -24.14 -22.75 -5.85
N ASP A 66 -24.06 -21.73 -6.70
CA ASP A 66 -23.01 -21.59 -7.71
C ASP A 66 -21.72 -21.03 -7.08
N LEU A 67 -20.56 -21.37 -7.66
CA LEU A 67 -19.27 -20.80 -7.23
C LEU A 67 -19.22 -19.30 -7.52
N TYR A 68 -18.84 -18.51 -6.52
CA TYR A 68 -18.82 -17.06 -6.63
C TYR A 68 -17.68 -16.57 -7.54
N LYS A 69 -18.03 -15.79 -8.56
CA LYS A 69 -17.10 -15.18 -9.51
C LYS A 69 -16.63 -13.83 -8.99
N LEU A 70 -15.33 -13.69 -8.71
CA LEU A 70 -14.80 -12.47 -8.09
C LEU A 70 -14.42 -11.41 -9.12
N PHE A 71 -13.43 -11.66 -9.98
CA PHE A 71 -12.86 -10.63 -10.84
C PHE A 71 -12.83 -11.07 -12.31
N TRP A 72 -13.22 -10.17 -13.23
CA TRP A 72 -13.22 -10.45 -14.67
C TRP A 72 -11.87 -10.08 -15.30
N LEU A 73 -11.17 -11.07 -15.86
CA LEU A 73 -9.85 -10.88 -16.48
C LEU A 73 -9.92 -10.52 -17.98
N GLY A 74 -11.12 -10.33 -18.54
CA GLY A 74 -11.33 -10.06 -19.97
C GLY A 74 -11.77 -11.28 -20.79
N ASP A 75 -11.41 -12.49 -20.37
CA ASP A 75 -11.79 -13.75 -21.02
C ASP A 75 -12.42 -14.78 -20.06
N ARG A 76 -12.20 -14.62 -18.76
CA ARG A 76 -12.70 -15.51 -17.70
C ARG A 76 -12.89 -14.77 -16.38
N TRP A 77 -13.71 -15.35 -15.52
CA TRP A 77 -13.84 -14.95 -14.12
C TRP A 77 -12.86 -15.73 -13.25
N THR A 78 -12.31 -15.07 -12.23
CA THR A 78 -11.69 -15.75 -11.09
C THR A 78 -12.75 -16.32 -10.16
N LEU A 79 -12.38 -17.31 -9.35
CA LEU A 79 -13.27 -17.96 -8.38
C LEU A 79 -12.84 -17.62 -6.96
N MET A 80 -13.79 -17.16 -6.16
CA MET A 80 -13.55 -16.65 -4.81
C MET A 80 -13.36 -17.79 -3.82
N LEU A 81 -12.29 -17.71 -3.03
CA LEU A 81 -12.00 -18.59 -1.91
C LEU A 81 -12.73 -18.09 -0.66
N ASN A 82 -13.23 -19.03 0.14
CA ASN A 82 -13.90 -18.73 1.39
C ASN A 82 -12.90 -18.86 2.56
N PRO A 83 -12.41 -17.75 3.14
CA PRO A 83 -11.41 -17.81 4.20
C PRO A 83 -11.98 -18.36 5.53
N ALA A 84 -13.29 -18.62 5.64
CA ALA A 84 -13.88 -19.32 6.77
C ALA A 84 -13.75 -20.86 6.68
N THR A 85 -13.11 -21.37 5.62
CA THR A 85 -12.92 -22.81 5.35
C THR A 85 -11.45 -23.23 5.58
N PRO A 86 -11.11 -24.54 5.48
CA PRO A 86 -9.73 -25.01 5.66
C PRO A 86 -8.67 -24.36 4.75
N VAL A 87 -9.05 -23.63 3.70
CA VAL A 87 -8.10 -22.83 2.90
C VAL A 87 -7.27 -21.86 3.76
N ALA A 88 -7.84 -21.35 4.86
CA ALA A 88 -7.15 -20.47 5.80
C ALA A 88 -5.99 -21.15 6.55
N SER A 89 -5.95 -22.48 6.60
CA SER A 89 -4.80 -23.23 7.14
C SER A 89 -3.93 -23.75 6.00
N PHE A 90 -4.55 -24.30 4.96
CA PHE A 90 -3.86 -24.90 3.83
C PHE A 90 -2.98 -23.91 3.06
N MET A 91 -3.47 -22.70 2.77
CA MET A 91 -2.72 -21.71 1.98
C MET A 91 -1.42 -21.25 2.68
N PRO A 92 -1.43 -20.88 3.98
CA PRO A 92 -0.21 -20.66 4.74
C PRO A 92 0.81 -21.80 4.68
N GLU A 93 0.39 -23.04 4.92
CA GLU A 93 1.29 -24.21 4.91
C GLU A 93 1.89 -24.42 3.52
N TYR A 94 1.05 -24.32 2.49
CA TYR A 94 1.46 -24.42 1.09
C TYR A 94 2.50 -23.36 0.72
N LEU A 95 2.27 -22.10 1.07
CA LEU A 95 3.21 -21.00 0.76
C LEU A 95 4.50 -21.09 1.57
N ALA A 96 4.43 -21.58 2.82
CA ALA A 96 5.61 -21.85 3.63
C ALA A 96 6.54 -22.86 2.92
N GLU A 97 5.98 -23.97 2.44
CA GLU A 97 6.72 -25.04 1.77
C GLU A 97 7.15 -24.63 0.34
N ARG A 98 6.21 -24.15 -0.47
CA ARG A 98 6.42 -23.94 -1.91
C ARG A 98 7.22 -22.68 -2.22
N VAL A 99 7.06 -21.63 -1.41
CA VAL A 99 7.60 -20.30 -1.70
C VAL A 99 8.70 -19.92 -0.70
N LEU A 100 8.40 -19.96 0.60
CA LEU A 100 9.31 -19.43 1.63
C LEU A 100 10.48 -20.37 1.95
N ALA A 101 10.29 -21.69 1.88
CA ALA A 101 11.35 -22.67 2.16
C ALA A 101 12.56 -22.54 1.23
N ALA A 102 12.37 -21.94 0.04
CA ALA A 102 13.46 -21.67 -0.89
C ALA A 102 14.42 -20.57 -0.40
N GLY A 103 14.03 -19.75 0.60
CA GLY A 103 14.84 -18.65 1.13
C GLY A 103 15.12 -17.54 0.12
N LEU A 104 14.26 -17.39 -0.91
CA LEU A 104 14.45 -16.45 -2.01
C LEU A 104 13.77 -15.09 -1.78
N VAL A 105 12.75 -15.04 -0.93
CA VAL A 105 11.98 -13.85 -0.57
C VAL A 105 11.90 -13.75 0.96
N ASP A 106 11.55 -12.57 1.47
CA ASP A 106 11.47 -12.27 2.91
C ASP A 106 10.06 -12.45 3.47
N GLY A 107 9.06 -12.72 2.63
CA GLY A 107 7.69 -12.87 3.08
C GLY A 107 6.68 -12.94 1.94
N ILE A 108 5.40 -12.96 2.31
CA ILE A 108 4.27 -12.98 1.39
C ILE A 108 3.54 -11.63 1.45
N PHE A 109 3.18 -11.14 0.27
CA PHE A 109 2.21 -10.07 0.08
C PHE A 109 0.91 -10.70 -0.43
N TYR A 110 -0.12 -10.70 0.40
CA TYR A 110 -1.44 -11.21 0.08
C TYR A 110 -2.27 -10.13 -0.60
N ASP A 111 -2.84 -10.43 -1.77
CA ASP A 111 -3.90 -9.59 -2.33
C ASP A 111 -5.23 -9.80 -1.59
N TRP A 112 -6.17 -8.86 -1.73
CA TRP A 112 -7.53 -8.96 -1.19
C TRP A 112 -7.64 -9.10 0.34
N VAL A 113 -6.76 -8.44 1.09
CA VAL A 113 -6.84 -8.34 2.56
C VAL A 113 -7.67 -7.11 2.96
N SER A 114 -8.88 -7.05 2.42
CA SER A 114 -9.86 -5.97 2.61
C SER A 114 -10.64 -6.14 3.92
N ASP A 115 -11.10 -5.03 4.49
CA ASP A 115 -11.92 -5.02 5.71
C ASP A 115 -13.41 -5.27 5.43
N THR A 116 -13.81 -5.14 4.17
CA THR A 116 -15.18 -5.31 3.70
C THR A 116 -15.19 -6.05 2.36
N VAL A 117 -16.19 -6.90 2.17
CA VAL A 117 -16.49 -7.64 0.94
C VAL A 117 -17.97 -7.61 0.58
N ALA A 118 -18.85 -7.16 1.47
CA ALA A 118 -20.28 -7.07 1.20
C ALA A 118 -20.64 -6.18 0.00
N TRP A 119 -19.81 -5.19 -0.31
CA TRP A 119 -19.95 -4.36 -1.51
C TRP A 119 -19.95 -5.18 -2.82
N LEU A 120 -19.40 -6.40 -2.82
CA LEU A 120 -19.45 -7.30 -3.96
C LEU A 120 -20.88 -7.68 -4.35
N ASN A 121 -21.82 -7.73 -3.40
CA ASN A 121 -23.24 -7.96 -3.68
C ASN A 121 -23.88 -6.77 -4.43
N HIS A 122 -23.31 -5.58 -4.32
CA HIS A 122 -23.90 -4.31 -4.76
C HIS A 122 -23.19 -3.68 -5.98
N ARG A 123 -22.04 -4.21 -6.39
CA ARG A 123 -21.32 -3.70 -7.57
C ARG A 123 -22.13 -3.90 -8.85
N PHE A 124 -21.97 -2.98 -9.80
CA PHE A 124 -22.79 -2.94 -11.01
C PHE A 124 -22.58 -4.13 -11.95
N ASP A 125 -21.40 -4.74 -11.92
CA ASP A 125 -20.97 -5.82 -12.80
C ASP A 125 -21.05 -7.20 -12.14
N ASN A 126 -21.74 -7.33 -11.00
CA ASN A 126 -21.84 -8.59 -10.27
C ASN A 126 -22.57 -9.67 -11.10
N PRO A 127 -21.90 -10.77 -11.48
CA PRO A 127 -22.52 -11.84 -12.25
C PRO A 127 -23.21 -12.91 -11.38
N ASN A 128 -23.19 -12.76 -10.05
CA ASN A 128 -23.61 -13.78 -9.08
C ASN A 128 -24.93 -13.42 -8.40
N GLN A 129 -25.56 -14.40 -7.73
CA GLN A 129 -26.54 -14.10 -6.68
C GLN A 129 -25.82 -13.56 -5.42
N PRO A 130 -26.55 -13.07 -4.40
CA PRO A 130 -25.95 -12.68 -3.14
C PRO A 130 -25.12 -13.81 -2.53
N ILE A 131 -23.99 -13.45 -1.92
CA ILE A 131 -23.08 -14.36 -1.23
C ILE A 131 -23.82 -15.14 -0.13
N ASP A 132 -23.53 -16.44 -0.06
CA ASP A 132 -23.86 -17.40 1.00
C ASP A 132 -22.53 -17.97 1.52
N LEU A 133 -21.90 -17.21 2.42
CA LEU A 133 -20.56 -17.48 2.93
C LEU A 133 -20.55 -18.63 3.94
N ASP A 134 -21.60 -18.81 4.73
CA ASP A 134 -21.70 -19.89 5.72
C ASP A 134 -22.31 -21.19 5.17
N GLY A 135 -22.94 -21.13 3.99
CA GLY A 135 -23.47 -22.28 3.27
C GLY A 135 -24.83 -22.75 3.77
N ASP A 136 -25.61 -21.92 4.48
CA ASP A 136 -26.95 -22.25 4.96
C ASP A 136 -28.06 -22.12 3.90
N GLY A 137 -27.70 -21.65 2.69
CA GLY A 137 -28.61 -21.43 1.57
C GLY A 137 -29.29 -20.07 1.60
N ARG A 138 -28.85 -19.13 2.45
CA ARG A 138 -29.37 -17.77 2.54
C ARG A 138 -28.25 -16.76 2.42
N ALA A 139 -28.62 -15.55 2.03
CA ALA A 139 -27.67 -14.45 1.94
C ALA A 139 -27.39 -13.92 3.35
N GLU A 140 -26.12 -13.69 3.67
CA GLU A 140 -25.77 -12.89 4.83
C GLU A 140 -26.19 -11.43 4.65
N SER A 141 -26.47 -10.74 5.75
CA SER A 141 -26.47 -9.27 5.73
C SER A 141 -25.06 -8.72 5.48
N ASP A 142 -24.95 -7.48 4.99
CA ASP A 142 -23.65 -6.85 4.72
C ASP A 142 -22.72 -6.87 5.96
N ASP A 143 -23.27 -6.60 7.14
CA ASP A 143 -22.51 -6.61 8.41
C ASP A 143 -22.04 -8.03 8.80
N GLU A 144 -22.90 -9.05 8.61
CA GLU A 144 -22.55 -10.45 8.89
C GLU A 144 -21.48 -10.96 7.93
N LEU A 145 -21.62 -10.64 6.65
CA LEU A 145 -20.69 -11.01 5.59
C LEU A 145 -19.30 -10.42 5.84
N ASP A 146 -19.22 -9.11 6.13
CA ASP A 146 -17.96 -8.45 6.45
C ASP A 146 -17.33 -9.02 7.74
N ALA A 147 -18.14 -9.33 8.76
CA ALA A 147 -17.64 -9.92 10.00
C ALA A 147 -17.07 -11.33 9.81
N LEU A 148 -17.76 -12.20 9.06
CA LEU A 148 -17.30 -13.54 8.73
C LEU A 148 -16.04 -13.51 7.86
N TRP A 149 -15.99 -12.62 6.87
CA TRP A 149 -14.81 -12.41 6.03
C TRP A 149 -13.59 -12.01 6.86
N VAL A 150 -13.73 -10.98 7.69
CA VAL A 150 -12.64 -10.49 8.55
C VAL A 150 -12.19 -11.58 9.52
N ALA A 151 -13.12 -12.38 10.08
CA ALA A 151 -12.78 -13.48 10.96
C ALA A 151 -11.95 -14.56 10.24
N GLY A 152 -12.40 -15.01 9.07
CA GLY A 152 -11.68 -16.01 8.27
C GLY A 152 -10.32 -15.50 7.78
N MET A 153 -10.26 -14.26 7.30
CA MET A 153 -9.02 -13.66 6.83
C MET A 153 -8.04 -13.45 8.00
N THR A 154 -8.52 -13.05 9.18
CA THR A 154 -7.67 -12.98 10.39
C THR A 154 -7.09 -14.33 10.75
N GLU A 155 -7.87 -15.41 10.63
CA GLU A 155 -7.40 -16.77 10.87
C GLU A 155 -6.34 -17.19 9.85
N LEU A 156 -6.55 -16.90 8.56
CA LEU A 156 -5.56 -17.11 7.51
C LEU A 156 -4.24 -16.43 7.86
N LEU A 157 -4.28 -15.15 8.24
CA LEU A 157 -3.10 -14.37 8.58
C LEU A 157 -2.39 -14.86 9.86
N ARG A 158 -3.15 -15.32 10.87
CA ARG A 158 -2.57 -15.97 12.06
C ARG A 158 -1.86 -17.27 11.70
N ASN A 159 -2.48 -18.07 10.85
CA ASN A 159 -1.90 -19.31 10.36
C ASN A 159 -0.66 -19.05 9.49
N SER A 160 -0.63 -17.98 8.69
CA SER A 160 0.60 -17.51 8.01
C SER A 160 1.72 -17.26 8.99
N ARG A 161 1.47 -16.52 10.08
CA ARG A 161 2.49 -16.26 11.10
C ARG A 161 2.97 -17.52 11.81
N ALA A 162 2.11 -18.51 11.97
CA ALA A 162 2.45 -19.79 12.61
C ALA A 162 3.24 -20.72 11.69
N ALA A 163 2.87 -20.79 10.41
CA ALA A 163 3.46 -21.69 9.41
C ALA A 163 4.76 -21.14 8.80
N PHE A 164 4.89 -19.82 8.67
CA PHE A 164 6.03 -19.21 7.99
C PHE A 164 7.32 -19.27 8.83
N PRO A 165 8.51 -19.30 8.19
CA PRO A 165 9.77 -19.23 8.90
C PRO A 165 9.86 -18.00 9.82
N PRO A 166 10.52 -18.10 10.99
CA PRO A 166 10.68 -16.97 11.89
C PRO A 166 11.27 -15.73 11.18
N GLY A 167 10.58 -14.60 11.32
CA GLY A 167 10.98 -13.33 10.69
C GLY A 167 10.45 -13.13 9.27
N ALA A 168 9.73 -14.09 8.70
CA ALA A 168 9.02 -13.89 7.44
C ALA A 168 7.93 -12.82 7.60
N LEU A 169 7.82 -11.94 6.61
CA LEU A 169 6.85 -10.85 6.59
C LEU A 169 5.50 -11.34 6.06
N VAL A 170 4.42 -10.85 6.68
CA VAL A 170 3.04 -11.04 6.22
C VAL A 170 2.44 -9.68 5.93
N VAL A 171 2.21 -9.37 4.65
CA VAL A 171 1.75 -8.07 4.18
C VAL A 171 0.48 -8.26 3.38
N GLY A 172 -0.47 -7.33 3.44
CA GLY A 172 -1.73 -7.42 2.67
C GLY A 172 -1.91 -6.29 1.66
N ASN A 173 -2.85 -6.44 0.74
CA ASN A 173 -3.46 -5.35 0.00
C ASN A 173 -4.82 -5.02 0.62
N GLY A 174 -5.00 -3.79 1.11
CA GLY A 174 -6.24 -3.36 1.74
C GLY A 174 -7.21 -2.65 0.80
N GLY A 175 -6.82 -2.36 -0.46
CA GLY A 175 -7.60 -1.51 -1.35
C GLY A 175 -7.62 -0.05 -0.86
N TRP A 176 -8.81 0.56 -0.84
CA TRP A 176 -8.99 1.99 -0.50
C TRP A 176 -9.37 2.27 0.95
N VAL A 177 -9.99 1.30 1.62
CA VAL A 177 -10.57 1.48 2.96
C VAL A 177 -10.19 0.31 3.83
N PHE A 178 -9.61 0.65 4.97
CA PHE A 178 -9.38 -0.32 6.01
C PHE A 178 -9.12 0.39 7.35
N ASP A 179 -9.35 -0.35 8.42
CA ASP A 179 -9.25 0.03 9.82
C ASP A 179 -8.18 -0.86 10.50
N ASP A 180 -8.18 -0.91 11.83
CA ASP A 180 -7.28 -1.75 12.63
C ASP A 180 -7.76 -3.21 12.82
N ARG A 181 -8.73 -3.67 12.03
CA ARG A 181 -9.37 -5.01 12.15
C ARG A 181 -8.38 -6.18 12.09
N TYR A 182 -7.28 -6.05 11.34
CA TYR A 182 -6.20 -7.04 11.27
C TYR A 182 -4.98 -6.67 12.14
N GLY A 183 -5.21 -5.90 13.21
CA GLY A 183 -4.15 -5.48 14.13
C GLY A 183 -3.41 -6.66 14.74
N GLY A 184 -2.08 -6.55 14.78
CA GLY A 184 -1.21 -7.56 15.38
C GLY A 184 -0.97 -8.82 14.54
N VAL A 185 -1.51 -8.94 13.31
CA VAL A 185 -1.23 -10.08 12.41
C VAL A 185 -0.47 -9.72 11.14
N LEU A 186 -0.48 -8.46 10.72
CA LEU A 186 0.21 -8.00 9.52
C LEU A 186 1.43 -7.15 9.86
N ASN A 187 2.50 -7.29 9.09
CA ASN A 187 3.61 -6.35 9.07
C ASN A 187 3.26 -5.05 8.33
N GLY A 188 2.23 -5.06 7.50
CA GLY A 188 1.72 -3.88 6.82
C GLY A 188 0.62 -4.22 5.84
N ARG A 189 0.00 -3.20 5.26
CA ARG A 189 -0.90 -3.33 4.11
C ARG A 189 -0.58 -2.30 3.03
N MET A 190 -1.16 -2.46 1.85
CA MET A 190 -1.15 -1.46 0.80
C MET A 190 -2.47 -0.66 0.78
N VAL A 191 -2.37 0.68 0.72
CA VAL A 191 -3.40 1.49 0.05
C VAL A 191 -3.14 1.41 -1.44
N GLU A 192 -4.08 0.89 -2.20
CA GLU A 192 -3.95 0.74 -3.66
C GLU A 192 -4.68 1.87 -4.38
N GLY A 193 -3.99 2.67 -5.19
CA GLY A 193 -4.64 3.75 -5.95
C GLY A 193 -5.07 4.91 -5.04
N PHE A 194 -4.10 5.60 -4.45
CA PHE A 194 -4.29 6.81 -3.65
C PHE A 194 -5.30 7.78 -4.29
N LEU A 195 -6.45 7.97 -3.61
CA LEU A 195 -7.59 8.79 -4.02
C LEU A 195 -8.41 8.33 -5.22
N GLU A 196 -8.17 7.13 -5.78
CA GLU A 196 -9.05 6.56 -6.82
C GLU A 196 -10.46 6.24 -6.27
N GLY A 197 -10.57 5.95 -4.96
CA GLY A 197 -11.84 5.68 -4.29
C GLY A 197 -12.63 6.92 -3.84
N GLU A 198 -12.19 8.14 -4.18
CA GLU A 198 -12.77 9.36 -3.63
C GLU A 198 -14.25 9.54 -4.02
N GLU A 199 -14.63 9.15 -5.24
CA GLU A 199 -16.04 9.21 -5.69
C GLU A 199 -16.97 8.28 -4.88
N TYR A 200 -16.40 7.25 -4.23
CA TYR A 200 -17.09 6.33 -3.33
C TYR A 200 -16.97 6.75 -1.86
N GLY A 201 -16.48 7.97 -1.57
CA GLY A 201 -16.32 8.49 -0.21
C GLY A 201 -14.99 8.16 0.45
N CYS A 202 -14.04 7.54 -0.27
CA CYS A 202 -12.70 7.21 0.23
C CYS A 202 -11.72 8.35 -0.04
N ASP A 203 -12.04 9.55 0.45
CA ASP A 203 -11.24 10.75 0.24
C ASP A 203 -9.92 10.74 1.03
N TRP A 204 -9.14 11.83 0.94
CA TRP A 204 -7.84 11.94 1.62
C TRP A 204 -7.91 11.67 3.11
N PHE A 205 -9.01 12.03 3.79
CA PHE A 205 -9.18 11.75 5.21
C PHE A 205 -9.19 10.25 5.47
N VAL A 206 -9.98 9.51 4.69
CA VAL A 206 -10.15 8.07 4.84
C VAL A 206 -8.83 7.34 4.58
N VAL A 207 -8.16 7.69 3.48
CA VAL A 207 -6.86 7.10 3.11
C VAL A 207 -5.81 7.36 4.18
N MET A 208 -5.68 8.61 4.64
CA MET A 208 -4.68 8.97 5.65
C MET A 208 -5.00 8.42 7.02
N ARG A 209 -6.28 8.27 7.38
CA ARG A 209 -6.68 7.59 8.61
C ARG A 209 -6.30 6.12 8.55
N GLY A 210 -6.54 5.44 7.43
CA GLY A 210 -6.05 4.08 7.20
C GLY A 210 -4.53 3.99 7.38
N HIS A 211 -3.77 4.83 6.69
CA HIS A 211 -2.29 4.87 6.78
C HIS A 211 -1.81 5.07 8.23
N TYR A 212 -2.42 6.01 8.97
CA TYR A 212 -2.13 6.26 10.38
C TYR A 212 -2.43 5.06 11.29
N LEU A 213 -3.57 4.41 11.09
CA LEU A 213 -3.97 3.25 11.91
C LEU A 213 -3.07 2.06 11.64
N MET A 214 -2.66 1.84 10.40
CA MET A 214 -1.72 0.75 10.06
C MET A 214 -0.37 0.94 10.71
N ASP A 215 0.18 2.15 10.72
CA ASP A 215 1.45 2.40 11.42
C ASP A 215 1.34 1.94 12.88
N ARG A 216 0.18 2.07 13.52
CA ARG A 216 -0.02 1.67 14.92
C ARG A 216 -0.36 0.19 15.11
N ALA A 217 -1.10 -0.40 14.17
CA ALA A 217 -1.62 -1.75 14.28
C ALA A 217 -0.66 -2.82 13.72
N SER A 218 0.30 -2.40 12.89
CA SER A 218 1.24 -3.31 12.22
C SER A 218 2.31 -3.86 13.15
N VAL A 219 2.72 -5.08 12.85
CA VAL A 219 3.75 -5.85 13.54
C VAL A 219 5.13 -5.46 13.01
N GLU A 220 6.10 -5.30 13.90
CA GLU A 220 7.47 -5.00 13.49
C GLU A 220 8.14 -6.19 12.76
N PRO A 221 8.96 -5.94 11.72
CA PRO A 221 9.20 -4.63 11.10
C PRO A 221 7.99 -4.18 10.26
N LYS A 222 7.63 -2.90 10.37
CA LYS A 222 6.49 -2.33 9.62
C LYS A 222 6.83 -2.13 8.13
N VAL A 223 5.91 -2.54 7.26
CA VAL A 223 6.05 -2.48 5.79
C VAL A 223 4.76 -2.02 5.10
N SER A 224 4.02 -1.11 5.75
CA SER A 224 2.88 -0.41 5.15
C SER A 224 3.29 0.36 3.90
N LEU A 225 2.44 0.36 2.88
CA LEU A 225 2.71 0.93 1.56
C LEU A 225 1.50 1.77 1.10
N VAL A 226 1.76 2.88 0.44
CA VAL A 226 0.75 3.58 -0.37
C VAL A 226 1.21 3.58 -1.82
N MET A 227 0.35 3.05 -2.70
CA MET A 227 0.52 3.12 -4.14
C MET A 227 -0.38 4.22 -4.69
N ALA A 228 0.21 5.14 -5.45
CA ALA A 228 -0.52 6.15 -6.21
C ALA A 228 -0.39 5.88 -7.71
N ASN A 229 -1.41 6.25 -8.47
CA ASN A 229 -1.50 5.95 -9.89
C ASN A 229 -1.67 7.24 -10.68
N GLY A 230 -1.08 7.32 -11.87
CA GLY A 230 -1.35 8.42 -12.78
C GLY A 230 -0.44 8.44 -13.99
N ALA A 231 -0.23 9.63 -14.57
CA ALA A 231 0.69 9.83 -15.69
C ALA A 231 2.13 10.07 -15.19
N GLU A 232 3.12 9.71 -16.00
CA GLU A 232 4.55 9.85 -15.66
C GLU A 232 4.91 11.29 -15.27
N ASP A 233 4.32 12.26 -15.98
CA ASP A 233 4.55 13.70 -15.85
C ASP A 233 3.57 14.40 -14.91
N ASP A 234 2.69 13.68 -14.21
CA ASP A 234 1.87 14.24 -13.13
C ASP A 234 2.67 14.36 -11.83
N PHE A 235 3.68 15.23 -11.86
CA PHE A 235 4.58 15.48 -10.75
C PHE A 235 3.84 16.03 -9.52
N LYS A 236 2.76 16.79 -9.73
CA LYS A 236 1.96 17.35 -8.64
C LYS A 236 1.26 16.23 -7.88
N HIS A 237 0.59 15.32 -8.56
CA HIS A 237 -0.10 14.20 -7.91
C HIS A 237 0.89 13.24 -7.24
N MET A 238 1.98 12.87 -7.93
CA MET A 238 3.05 12.04 -7.37
C MET A 238 3.60 12.65 -6.07
N ARG A 239 3.96 13.94 -6.09
CA ARG A 239 4.52 14.64 -4.92
C ARG A 239 3.51 14.80 -3.79
N PHE A 240 2.24 15.03 -4.13
CA PHE A 240 1.15 15.09 -3.15
C PHE A 240 0.97 13.76 -2.43
N ALA A 241 0.96 12.64 -3.16
CA ALA A 241 0.84 11.31 -2.59
C ALA A 241 2.07 10.97 -1.73
N LEU A 242 3.29 11.20 -2.24
CA LEU A 242 4.53 10.98 -1.47
C LEU A 242 4.57 11.81 -0.19
N ALA A 243 4.26 13.10 -0.27
CA ALA A 243 4.22 13.98 0.90
C ALA A 243 3.16 13.53 1.92
N SER A 244 2.02 13.02 1.45
CA SER A 244 0.99 12.42 2.32
C SER A 244 1.55 11.21 3.06
N VAL A 245 2.21 10.27 2.38
CA VAL A 245 2.84 9.10 3.02
C VAL A 245 3.83 9.51 4.10
N LEU A 246 4.68 10.50 3.80
CA LEU A 246 5.73 10.99 4.69
C LEU A 246 5.21 11.66 5.97
N MET A 247 3.90 11.93 6.07
CA MET A 247 3.30 12.37 7.34
C MET A 247 3.36 11.29 8.43
N PHE A 248 3.48 10.02 8.03
CA PHE A 248 3.69 8.86 8.91
C PHE A 248 4.80 7.97 8.33
N ASP A 249 5.03 6.81 8.94
CA ASP A 249 6.02 5.86 8.45
C ASP A 249 5.39 4.93 7.41
N GLY A 250 6.04 4.77 6.26
CA GLY A 250 5.54 3.92 5.19
C GLY A 250 6.38 3.94 3.93
N TYR A 251 6.14 2.95 3.08
CA TYR A 251 6.67 2.86 1.74
C TYR A 251 5.74 3.57 0.75
N PHE A 252 6.30 3.99 -0.39
CA PHE A 252 5.56 4.65 -1.45
C PHE A 252 5.96 4.08 -2.81
N CYS A 253 4.99 3.96 -3.72
CA CYS A 253 5.26 3.82 -5.14
C CYS A 253 4.26 4.64 -5.98
N TYR A 254 4.72 5.02 -7.17
CA TYR A 254 3.91 5.71 -8.16
C TYR A 254 4.02 4.99 -9.50
N THR A 255 2.88 4.64 -10.09
CA THR A 255 2.82 3.82 -11.31
C THR A 255 1.72 4.29 -12.26
N ASN A 256 1.70 3.75 -13.48
CA ASN A 256 0.64 4.02 -14.43
C ASN A 256 -0.72 3.45 -13.95
N SER A 257 -1.79 4.05 -14.47
CA SER A 257 -3.19 3.73 -14.17
C SER A 257 -3.50 2.22 -14.19
N ASN A 258 -4.47 1.83 -13.36
CA ASN A 258 -5.09 0.50 -13.40
C ASN A 258 -5.81 0.19 -14.73
N ALA A 259 -6.08 1.23 -15.53
CA ALA A 259 -6.72 1.10 -16.83
C ALA A 259 -5.70 1.02 -17.98
N GLY A 260 -6.02 0.19 -18.97
CA GLY A 260 -5.24 0.06 -20.21
C GLY A 260 -4.51 -1.28 -20.34
N PRO A 261 -3.66 -1.44 -21.37
CA PRO A 261 -3.11 -2.75 -21.75
C PRO A 261 -1.95 -3.23 -20.87
N ALA A 262 -1.42 -2.39 -19.98
CA ALA A 262 -0.23 -2.69 -19.18
C ALA A 262 -0.29 -2.03 -17.79
N PRO A 263 -1.37 -2.21 -17.02
CA PRO A 263 -1.55 -1.53 -15.74
C PRO A 263 -0.47 -1.93 -14.74
N TYR A 264 -0.03 -1.00 -13.90
CA TYR A 264 0.97 -1.25 -12.85
C TYR A 264 2.36 -1.72 -13.34
N LEU A 265 2.72 -1.46 -14.60
CA LEU A 265 4.00 -1.90 -15.20
C LEU A 265 5.03 -0.77 -15.38
N SER A 266 4.87 0.34 -14.66
CA SER A 266 5.80 1.47 -14.67
C SER A 266 6.75 1.48 -13.48
N THR A 267 8.01 1.87 -13.71
CA THR A 267 9.01 2.09 -12.66
C THR A 267 9.71 3.45 -12.86
N TRP A 268 8.91 4.52 -12.85
CA TRP A 268 9.40 5.88 -13.06
C TRP A 268 10.28 6.34 -11.90
N TRP A 269 11.18 7.28 -12.21
CA TRP A 269 12.12 7.84 -11.23
C TRP A 269 11.85 9.33 -11.05
N TYR A 270 11.64 9.74 -9.80
CA TYR A 270 11.33 11.11 -9.43
C TYR A 270 12.44 11.75 -8.63
N ASP A 271 12.50 13.08 -8.66
CA ASP A 271 13.55 13.89 -8.04
C ASP A 271 13.62 13.66 -6.52
N GLU A 272 12.47 13.38 -5.90
CA GLU A 272 12.27 13.18 -4.48
C GLU A 272 12.78 11.83 -3.96
N TYR A 273 13.11 10.86 -4.83
CA TYR A 273 13.48 9.50 -4.42
C TYR A 273 14.93 9.37 -3.93
N ALA A 274 15.83 10.23 -4.42
CA ALA A 274 17.19 10.31 -3.93
C ALA A 274 17.79 11.67 -4.26
N VAL A 275 18.48 12.27 -3.29
CA VAL A 275 19.05 13.61 -3.40
C VAL A 275 20.46 13.58 -2.80
N ASP A 276 21.42 14.10 -3.54
CA ASP A 276 22.75 14.40 -3.00
C ASP A 276 22.61 15.58 -2.04
N ILE A 277 22.77 15.32 -0.74
CA ILE A 277 22.44 16.30 0.31
C ILE A 277 23.37 17.51 0.31
N ASP A 278 24.62 17.33 -0.13
CA ASP A 278 25.62 18.40 -0.16
C ASP A 278 25.31 19.44 -1.24
N SER A 279 24.85 18.97 -2.40
CA SER A 279 24.49 19.84 -3.54
C SER A 279 23.00 20.19 -3.60
N GLY A 280 22.14 19.43 -2.90
CA GLY A 280 20.69 19.49 -2.99
C GLY A 280 20.12 19.03 -4.35
N ARG A 281 20.93 18.32 -5.15
CA ARG A 281 20.53 17.86 -6.49
C ARG A 281 19.90 16.48 -6.44
N ALA A 282 18.80 16.30 -7.17
CA ALA A 282 18.23 14.99 -7.41
C ALA A 282 19.27 14.06 -8.07
N ALA A 283 19.27 12.80 -7.63
CA ALA A 283 20.18 11.77 -8.08
C ALA A 283 19.42 10.48 -8.38
N LYS A 284 20.00 9.63 -9.23
CA LYS A 284 19.52 8.26 -9.47
C LYS A 284 20.52 7.26 -8.91
N SER A 285 20.69 7.29 -7.59
CA SER A 285 21.72 6.55 -6.85
C SER A 285 21.13 6.01 -5.54
N LEU A 286 21.60 4.83 -5.12
CA LEU A 286 21.16 4.21 -3.87
C LEU A 286 21.79 4.88 -2.64
N GLU A 287 22.98 5.44 -2.82
CA GLU A 287 23.77 6.16 -1.81
C GLU A 287 23.12 7.50 -1.44
N ALA A 288 22.41 8.12 -2.38
CA ALA A 288 21.69 9.38 -2.20
C ALA A 288 20.26 9.20 -1.60
N ARG A 289 19.87 7.97 -1.23
CA ARG A 289 18.62 7.72 -0.51
C ARG A 289 18.74 8.11 0.95
N GLY A 290 17.62 8.30 1.63
CA GLY A 290 17.60 8.66 3.06
C GLY A 290 18.14 10.06 3.35
N TYR A 291 18.22 10.92 2.32
CA TYR A 291 18.77 12.28 2.40
C TYR A 291 18.04 13.17 3.41
N LEU A 292 16.74 12.94 3.66
CA LEU A 292 15.99 13.65 4.70
C LEU A 292 16.45 13.34 6.12
N GLY A 293 17.09 12.18 6.34
CA GLY A 293 17.40 11.65 7.66
C GLY A 293 16.15 11.13 8.39
N ARG A 294 16.23 11.02 9.70
CA ARG A 294 15.12 10.57 10.56
C ARG A 294 14.08 11.67 10.76
N PRO A 295 12.80 11.33 10.96
CA PRO A 295 11.82 12.30 11.43
C PRO A 295 12.22 12.82 12.82
N VAL A 296 12.11 14.13 13.02
CA VAL A 296 12.35 14.81 14.31
C VAL A 296 11.06 15.27 14.97
N SER A 297 9.94 15.20 14.25
CA SER A 297 8.60 15.48 14.77
C SER A 297 7.56 14.47 14.23
N GLU A 298 6.44 14.40 14.93
CA GLU A 298 5.17 13.97 14.34
C GLU A 298 4.66 15.02 13.33
N ALA A 299 3.68 14.66 12.50
CA ALA A 299 3.01 15.64 11.63
C ALA A 299 2.11 16.59 12.44
N TYR A 300 2.29 17.89 12.24
CA TYR A 300 1.58 18.96 12.95
C TYR A 300 1.04 20.05 12.01
N ASN A 301 0.04 20.81 12.47
CA ASN A 301 -0.58 21.88 11.70
C ASN A 301 0.38 23.09 11.57
N VAL A 302 0.52 23.66 10.37
CA VAL A 302 1.41 24.80 10.13
C VAL A 302 1.02 26.08 10.89
N ASP A 303 -0.27 26.27 11.17
CA ASP A 303 -0.80 27.44 11.87
C ASP A 303 -0.87 27.23 13.40
N ASP A 304 -0.98 25.98 13.86
CA ASP A 304 -0.93 25.59 15.27
C ASP A 304 -0.07 24.32 15.48
N PRO A 305 1.23 24.47 15.77
CA PRO A 305 2.13 23.33 15.97
C PRO A 305 1.79 22.40 17.15
N THR A 306 0.81 22.76 18.01
CA THR A 306 0.33 21.87 19.08
C THR A 306 -0.74 20.88 18.61
N GLU A 307 -1.34 21.15 17.44
CA GLU A 307 -2.30 20.27 16.80
C GLU A 307 -1.58 19.21 15.95
N SER A 308 -1.89 17.94 16.22
CA SER A 308 -1.28 16.79 15.55
C SER A 308 -2.25 16.20 14.54
N LEU A 309 -1.76 15.94 13.32
CA LEU A 309 -2.54 15.23 12.29
C LEU A 309 -3.01 13.87 12.80
N GLY A 310 -2.11 13.10 13.41
CA GLY A 310 -2.43 11.78 13.95
C GLY A 310 -3.54 11.81 15.00
N ARG A 311 -3.61 12.86 15.82
CA ARG A 311 -4.70 13.04 16.80
C ARG A 311 -6.04 13.24 16.09
N LEU A 312 -6.11 14.14 15.10
CA LEU A 312 -7.35 14.38 14.35
C LEU A 312 -7.82 13.11 13.61
N LEU A 313 -6.90 12.36 13.00
CA LEU A 313 -7.21 11.10 12.32
C LEU A 313 -7.73 10.03 13.30
N ALA A 314 -7.13 9.94 14.50
CA ALA A 314 -7.58 9.02 15.55
C ALA A 314 -9.01 9.34 16.01
N GLU A 315 -9.32 10.63 16.17
CA GLU A 315 -10.60 11.13 16.69
C GLU A 315 -11.71 11.18 15.62
N GLY A 316 -11.40 10.90 14.35
CA GLY A 316 -12.38 11.02 13.28
C GLY A 316 -12.61 12.45 12.79
N ASP A 317 -11.74 13.40 13.14
CA ASP A 317 -11.92 14.82 12.84
C ASP A 317 -11.50 15.17 11.40
N ARG A 318 -12.52 15.43 10.56
CA ARG A 318 -12.32 15.72 9.13
C ARG A 318 -11.72 17.10 8.84
N ARG A 319 -11.42 17.92 9.86
CA ARG A 319 -10.57 19.12 9.69
C ARG A 319 -9.19 18.77 9.15
N ALA A 320 -8.71 17.54 9.39
CA ALA A 320 -7.49 17.00 8.80
C ALA A 320 -7.37 17.19 7.27
N SER A 321 -8.47 17.18 6.52
CA SER A 321 -8.45 17.41 5.06
C SER A 321 -8.57 18.87 4.63
N ARG A 322 -8.57 19.82 5.56
CA ARG A 322 -8.80 21.26 5.29
C ARG A 322 -7.64 22.15 5.71
N GLU A 323 -6.68 21.58 6.43
CA GLU A 323 -5.51 22.26 6.99
C GLU A 323 -4.24 21.78 6.28
N VAL A 324 -3.13 22.49 6.49
CA VAL A 324 -1.83 22.14 5.93
C VAL A 324 -0.96 21.53 7.02
N TRP A 325 -0.34 20.40 6.69
CA TRP A 325 0.43 19.61 7.64
C TRP A 325 1.91 19.67 7.31
N ARG A 326 2.72 19.69 8.36
CA ARG A 326 4.17 19.71 8.32
C ARG A 326 4.74 18.56 9.15
N ARG A 327 5.76 17.88 8.63
CA ARG A 327 6.60 16.96 9.41
C ARG A 327 8.06 17.32 9.21
N ASP A 328 8.79 17.41 10.30
CA ASP A 328 10.19 17.79 10.30
C ASP A 328 11.09 16.56 10.30
N PHE A 329 12.20 16.66 9.56
CA PHE A 329 13.25 15.66 9.47
C PHE A 329 14.60 16.30 9.81
N GLU A 330 15.61 15.46 10.08
CA GLU A 330 16.96 15.92 10.43
C GLU A 330 17.50 16.94 9.41
N ASN A 331 17.30 16.68 8.11
CA ASN A 331 17.88 17.46 7.01
C ASN A 331 16.84 18.20 6.14
N GLY A 332 15.57 18.22 6.54
CA GLY A 332 14.52 18.82 5.72
C GLY A 332 13.16 18.84 6.38
N ILE A 333 12.16 19.25 5.62
CA ILE A 333 10.76 19.25 6.03
C ILE A 333 9.90 18.75 4.87
N VAL A 334 8.75 18.18 5.22
CA VAL A 334 7.71 17.80 4.27
C VAL A 334 6.44 18.56 4.62
N LEU A 335 5.78 19.11 3.60
CA LEU A 335 4.49 19.77 3.73
C LEU A 335 3.46 19.09 2.83
N VAL A 336 2.22 19.01 3.30
CA VAL A 336 1.08 18.54 2.51
C VAL A 336 -0.14 19.43 2.72
N ASN A 337 -0.74 19.87 1.61
CA ASN A 337 -1.98 20.62 1.57
C ASN A 337 -3.09 19.75 0.94
N PRO A 338 -3.83 18.98 1.74
CA PRO A 338 -5.00 18.24 1.27
C PRO A 338 -6.22 19.12 0.97
N SER A 339 -6.19 20.39 1.37
CA SER A 339 -7.34 21.28 1.25
C SER A 339 -7.68 21.65 -0.20
N GLY A 340 -8.89 22.21 -0.38
CA GLY A 340 -9.34 22.78 -1.65
C GLY A 340 -8.84 24.20 -1.92
N ALA A 341 -7.97 24.76 -1.07
CA ALA A 341 -7.51 26.14 -1.16
C ALA A 341 -5.99 26.25 -1.35
N THR A 342 -5.55 27.31 -2.01
CA THR A 342 -4.14 27.69 -2.05
C THR A 342 -3.75 28.30 -0.70
N VAL A 343 -2.64 27.85 -0.13
CA VAL A 343 -2.16 28.32 1.19
C VAL A 343 -0.68 28.70 1.08
N THR A 344 -0.32 29.86 1.63
CA THR A 344 1.09 30.26 1.80
C THR A 344 1.55 29.91 3.21
N VAL A 345 2.63 29.14 3.31
CA VAL A 345 3.22 28.69 4.57
C VAL A 345 4.54 29.39 4.80
N GLU A 346 4.66 30.09 5.92
CA GLU A 346 5.94 30.58 6.43
C GLU A 346 6.74 29.41 7.02
N LEU A 347 7.98 29.21 6.57
CA LEU A 347 8.76 28.02 6.92
C LEU A 347 9.48 28.13 8.27
N GLY A 348 9.50 29.33 8.86
CA GLY A 348 10.21 29.61 10.11
C GLY A 348 11.75 29.56 9.99
N GLY A 349 12.26 29.53 8.76
CA GLY A 349 13.69 29.42 8.44
C GLY A 349 13.91 29.40 6.93
N GLN A 350 15.17 29.36 6.51
CA GLN A 350 15.52 29.22 5.10
C GLN A 350 15.64 27.74 4.73
N TYR A 351 14.92 27.36 3.69
CA TYR A 351 14.95 26.02 3.09
C TYR A 351 15.29 26.11 1.62
N ARG A 352 15.62 24.97 1.03
CA ARG A 352 15.92 24.82 -0.40
C ARG A 352 14.95 23.82 -1.02
N LYS A 353 14.41 24.13 -2.19
CA LYS A 353 13.78 23.10 -3.04
C LYS A 353 14.84 22.11 -3.52
N ILE A 354 14.42 20.89 -3.83
CA ILE A 354 15.29 19.97 -4.56
C ILE A 354 15.68 20.63 -5.90
N ALA A 355 16.92 20.46 -6.34
CA ALA A 355 17.35 20.81 -7.69
C ALA A 355 17.17 19.58 -8.58
N GLY A 356 16.00 19.50 -9.21
CA GLY A 356 15.49 18.35 -9.95
C GLY A 356 15.91 18.30 -11.41
N GLN A 357 15.72 17.12 -12.02
CA GLN A 357 15.87 16.87 -13.45
C GLN A 357 14.53 16.49 -14.10
N SER A 358 13.65 15.80 -13.35
CA SER A 358 12.35 15.37 -13.85
C SER A 358 11.36 16.54 -13.89
N ASP A 359 11.34 17.39 -12.86
CA ASP A 359 10.46 18.58 -12.76
C ASP A 359 11.27 19.84 -12.39
N PRO A 360 12.17 20.33 -13.26
CA PRO A 360 13.05 21.47 -12.95
C PRO A 360 12.29 22.80 -12.82
N ALA A 361 11.02 22.86 -13.26
CA ALA A 361 10.18 24.04 -13.09
C ALA A 361 9.77 24.22 -11.63
N PHE A 362 9.38 23.12 -10.96
CA PHE A 362 9.05 23.15 -9.53
C PHE A 362 10.30 22.94 -8.67
N ASN A 363 11.05 21.86 -8.91
CA ASN A 363 12.29 21.51 -8.22
C ASN A 363 13.48 22.27 -8.85
N ASN A 364 13.52 23.58 -8.65
CA ASN A 364 14.48 24.48 -9.27
C ASN A 364 15.71 24.82 -8.39
N GLY A 365 15.82 24.23 -7.19
CA GLY A 365 16.90 24.51 -6.25
C GLY A 365 16.83 25.86 -5.52
N GLU A 366 15.72 26.59 -5.65
CA GLU A 366 15.46 27.89 -5.02
C GLU A 366 15.60 27.83 -3.50
N LEU A 367 16.19 28.88 -2.92
CA LEU A 367 16.17 29.13 -1.47
C LEU A 367 14.96 30.00 -1.13
N LEU A 368 14.19 29.59 -0.14
CA LEU A 368 12.94 30.24 0.24
C LEU A 368 12.75 30.23 1.77
N THR A 369 11.98 31.20 2.26
CA THR A 369 11.51 31.26 3.65
C THR A 369 10.00 31.07 3.78
N ALA A 370 9.28 31.08 2.66
CA ALA A 370 7.84 30.84 2.57
C ALA A 370 7.54 30.10 1.25
N ILE A 371 6.51 29.25 1.24
CA ILE A 371 6.06 28.55 0.03
C ILE A 371 4.55 28.65 -0.14
N THR A 372 4.08 28.86 -1.36
CA THR A 372 2.67 28.75 -1.72
C THR A 372 2.37 27.35 -2.23
N LEU A 373 1.49 26.64 -1.53
CA LEU A 373 1.00 25.31 -1.89
C LEU A 373 -0.38 25.43 -2.54
N GLU A 374 -0.52 24.89 -3.74
CA GLU A 374 -1.81 24.76 -4.42
C GLU A 374 -2.72 23.76 -3.68
N PRO A 375 -4.05 23.75 -3.97
CA PRO A 375 -4.92 22.68 -3.52
C PRO A 375 -4.37 21.30 -3.91
N ARG A 376 -4.49 20.33 -3.01
CA ARG A 376 -4.05 18.93 -3.21
C ARG A 376 -2.62 18.85 -3.72
N SER A 377 -1.70 19.43 -2.96
CA SER A 377 -0.28 19.45 -3.31
C SER A 377 0.59 19.13 -2.09
N GLY A 378 1.83 18.74 -2.34
CA GLY A 378 2.82 18.53 -1.30
C GLY A 378 4.21 18.96 -1.77
N VAL A 379 5.15 19.05 -0.85
CA VAL A 379 6.54 19.38 -1.15
C VAL A 379 7.50 18.76 -0.16
N VAL A 380 8.67 18.39 -0.66
CA VAL A 380 9.84 18.05 0.15
C VAL A 380 10.86 19.19 0.02
N LEU A 381 11.30 19.74 1.14
CA LEU A 381 12.27 20.83 1.19
C LEU A 381 13.48 20.41 2.03
N LEU A 382 14.67 20.80 1.58
CA LEU A 382 15.93 20.55 2.27
C LEU A 382 16.27 21.72 3.18
N LYS A 383 16.89 21.46 4.33
CA LYS A 383 17.48 22.54 5.14
C LYS A 383 18.57 23.24 4.32
N ALA A 384 18.62 24.57 4.38
CA ALA A 384 19.68 25.33 3.73
C ALA A 384 21.02 25.08 4.45
N PRO A 385 22.16 25.00 3.73
CA PRO A 385 23.48 24.93 4.35
C PRO A 385 23.71 26.15 5.26
N GLY A 386 23.97 25.92 6.54
CA GLY A 386 24.19 26.99 7.54
C GLY A 386 22.92 27.58 8.18
N GLY A 387 21.74 26.99 7.96
CA GLY A 387 20.55 27.23 8.77
C GLY A 387 20.68 26.59 10.18
N PRO A 388 19.88 27.05 11.16
CA PRO A 388 19.90 26.49 12.52
C PRO A 388 19.53 25.01 12.59
#